data_AF-A0A7Y8HZ32-F1
#
_entry.id   AF-A0A7Y8HZ32-F1
#
_cell.length_a   1.000
_cell.length_b   1.000
_cell.length_c   1.000
_cell.angle_alpha   90.00
_cell.angle_beta   90.00
_cell.angle_gamma   90.00
#
_symmetry.space_group_name_H-M   'P 1'
#
loop_
_entity.id
_entity.type
_entity.pdbx_description
1 polymer ?
#
loop_
_entity_poly.entity_id
_entity_poly.type
_entity_poly.pdbx_seq_one_letter_code
_entity_poly.pdbx_strand_id
1 'polypeptide(L)'
;MGGYATEFIGQQNAGTPFGLLVPFYAPYTPYDYQPKADRAPYNHSSFGCFPDLPRRPRQNKGLRAHHGNRASKQAYSALITALDRNVGRIFAKLEEKGLRQNTLVVFTADQGWNAGPHGLWGKGNGSVPFNMYEESIRVPLIWSHP
;
A
#
# COMPACT_ATOMS: atom_id res chain seq x y z
N MET A 1 -3.85 -11.35 6.59
CA MET A 1 -2.63 -11.56 5.77
C MET A 1 -1.37 -11.63 6.62
N GLY A 2 -0.95 -10.54 7.29
CA GLY A 2 0.30 -10.54 8.09
C GLY A 2 0.40 -11.63 9.17
N GLY A 3 -0.71 -11.94 9.87
CA GLY A 3 -0.73 -13.00 10.88
C GLY A 3 -0.40 -14.40 10.32
N TYR A 4 -1.02 -14.79 9.20
CA TYR A 4 -0.75 -16.07 8.55
C TYR A 4 0.69 -16.18 8.05
N ALA A 5 1.26 -15.09 7.53
CA ALA A 5 2.66 -15.06 7.14
C ALA A 5 3.59 -15.32 8.34
N THR A 6 3.33 -14.67 9.48
CA THR A 6 4.13 -14.89 10.69
C THR A 6 3.97 -16.31 11.27
N GLU A 7 2.78 -16.90 11.15
CA GLU A 7 2.53 -18.28 11.56
C GLU A 7 3.30 -19.27 10.67
N PHE A 8 3.21 -19.10 9.35
CA PHE A 8 3.96 -19.91 8.39
C PHE A 8 5.47 -19.85 8.65
N ILE A 9 6.03 -18.65 8.84
CA ILE A 9 7.46 -18.46 9.14
C ILE A 9 7.82 -19.14 10.48
N GLY A 10 6.93 -19.09 11.47
CA GLY A 10 7.13 -19.76 12.76
C GLY A 10 7.34 -21.27 12.66
N GLN A 11 6.75 -21.90 11.64
CA GLN A 11 6.85 -23.34 11.37
C GLN A 11 8.11 -23.72 10.56
N GLN A 12 8.84 -22.74 10.00
CA GLN A 12 10.03 -23.01 9.20
C GLN A 12 11.27 -23.25 10.09
N ASN A 13 12.23 -24.00 9.56
CA ASN A 13 13.52 -24.28 10.19
C ASN A 13 14.67 -23.90 9.25
N ALA A 14 15.84 -23.59 9.81
CA ALA A 14 17.02 -23.30 9.02
C ALA A 14 17.42 -24.53 8.15
N GLY A 15 17.89 -24.26 6.93
CA GLY A 15 18.32 -25.29 5.97
C GLY A 15 17.24 -25.80 5.02
N THR A 16 15.95 -25.58 5.32
CA THR A 16 14.85 -25.92 4.40
C THR A 16 14.41 -24.66 3.63
N PRO A 17 14.50 -24.64 2.29
CA PRO A 17 14.05 -23.49 1.51
C PRO A 17 12.52 -23.39 1.54
N PHE A 18 12.00 -22.16 1.46
CA PHE A 18 10.58 -21.90 1.33
C PHE A 18 10.31 -20.78 0.32
N GLY A 19 9.11 -20.77 -0.24
CA GLY A 19 8.55 -19.66 -1.01
C GLY A 19 7.30 -19.15 -0.32
N LEU A 20 7.22 -17.84 -0.08
CA LEU A 20 6.07 -17.21 0.56
C LEU A 20 5.68 -15.95 -0.20
N LEU A 21 4.45 -15.92 -0.73
CA LEU A 21 3.83 -14.73 -1.31
C LEU A 21 2.83 -14.15 -0.32
N VAL A 22 2.98 -12.88 0.04
CA VAL A 22 2.10 -12.19 0.99
C VAL A 22 1.38 -11.04 0.29
N PRO A 23 0.21 -11.27 -0.33
CA PRO A 23 -0.56 -10.20 -0.95
C PRO A 23 -1.24 -9.34 0.11
N PHE A 24 -0.97 -8.04 0.10
CA PHE A 24 -1.70 -7.06 0.90
C PHE A 24 -2.83 -6.46 0.08
N TYR A 25 -4.01 -6.32 0.70
CA TYR A 25 -5.15 -5.63 0.08
C TYR A 25 -5.04 -4.10 0.21
N ALA A 26 -4.45 -3.63 1.32
CA ALA A 26 -4.17 -2.21 1.51
C ALA A 26 -3.16 -1.71 0.45
N PRO A 27 -3.28 -0.46 -0.05
CA PRO A 27 -4.24 0.57 0.35
C PRO A 27 -5.48 0.67 -0.56
N TYR A 28 -5.92 -0.43 -1.18
CA TYR A 28 -7.09 -0.42 -2.05
C TYR A 28 -8.37 -0.06 -1.28
N THR A 29 -9.34 0.56 -1.98
CA THR A 29 -10.68 0.82 -1.45
C THR A 29 -11.40 -0.49 -1.08
N PRO A 30 -12.32 -0.51 -0.10
CA PRO A 30 -12.97 0.65 0.50
C PRO A 30 -12.17 1.28 1.65
N TYR A 31 -12.49 2.54 1.95
CA TYR A 31 -11.83 3.35 2.98
C TYR A 31 -12.59 3.33 4.32
N ASP A 32 -13.40 2.30 4.55
CA ASP A 32 -14.43 2.29 5.59
C ASP A 32 -13.86 2.15 7.01
N TYR A 33 -12.74 1.43 7.16
CA TYR A 33 -12.11 1.24 8.47
C TYR A 33 -10.58 1.29 8.42
N GLN A 34 -10.00 2.06 9.33
CA GLN A 34 -8.59 2.02 9.69
C GLN A 34 -8.48 2.20 11.21
N PRO A 35 -7.55 1.49 11.89
CA PRO A 35 -7.30 1.70 13.30
C PRO A 35 -7.01 3.17 13.62
N LYS A 36 -7.53 3.68 14.75
CA LYS A 36 -7.30 5.08 15.17
C LYS A 36 -5.81 5.43 15.24
N ALA A 37 -4.99 4.48 15.72
CA ALA A 37 -3.53 4.64 15.79
C ALA A 37 -2.89 4.89 14.42
N ASP A 38 -3.37 4.21 13.37
CA ASP A 38 -2.83 4.37 12.00
C ASP A 38 -3.33 5.68 11.35
N ARG A 39 -4.47 6.23 11.81
CA ARG A 39 -5.00 7.53 11.34
C ARG A 39 -4.40 8.74 12.02
N ALA A 40 -4.03 8.59 13.30
CA ALA A 40 -3.59 9.68 14.17
C ALA A 40 -2.44 10.53 13.59
N PRO A 41 -1.40 9.97 12.94
CA PRO A 41 -0.32 10.76 12.35
C PRO A 41 -0.79 11.77 11.30
N TYR A 42 -1.95 11.55 10.69
CA TYR A 42 -2.46 12.33 9.57
C TYR A 42 -3.57 13.32 9.96
N ASN A 43 -3.93 13.42 11.25
CA ASN A 43 -4.98 14.32 11.73
C ASN A 43 -4.72 15.78 11.35
N HIS A 44 -3.46 16.21 11.41
CA HIS A 44 -3.04 17.58 11.07
C HIS A 44 -2.24 17.68 9.77
N SER A 45 -2.13 16.58 9.00
CA SER A 45 -1.40 16.59 7.72
C SER A 45 -2.09 17.52 6.71
N SER A 46 -1.30 18.32 5.99
CA SER A 46 -1.78 19.10 4.85
C SER A 46 -2.00 18.24 3.60
N PHE A 47 -1.46 17.01 3.58
CA PHE A 47 -1.43 16.13 2.41
C PHE A 47 -0.87 16.81 1.15
N GLY A 48 0.26 17.52 1.28
CA GLY A 48 0.89 18.23 0.14
C GLY A 48 1.24 17.34 -1.06
N CYS A 49 1.44 16.02 -0.84
CA CYS A 49 1.64 15.04 -1.92
C CYS A 49 0.35 14.65 -2.67
N PHE A 50 -0.82 15.08 -2.19
CA PHE A 50 -2.13 14.83 -2.78
C PHE A 50 -2.75 16.18 -3.20
N PRO A 51 -2.32 16.78 -4.32
CA PRO A 51 -2.75 18.12 -4.69
C PRO A 51 -4.26 18.17 -5.01
N ASP A 52 -4.93 19.24 -4.58
CA ASP A 52 -6.35 19.47 -4.83
C ASP A 52 -6.59 20.20 -6.16
N LEU A 53 -6.18 19.55 -7.26
CA LEU A 53 -6.43 20.05 -8.61
C LEU A 53 -7.92 19.89 -9.00
N PRO A 54 -8.45 20.73 -9.89
CA PRO A 54 -9.81 20.58 -10.41
C PRO A 54 -10.04 19.17 -10.96
N ARG A 55 -11.13 18.53 -10.52
CA ARG A 55 -11.45 17.16 -10.92
C ARG A 55 -11.59 17.04 -12.44
N ARG A 56 -10.91 16.07 -13.03
CA ARG A 56 -10.99 15.79 -14.46
C ARG A 56 -12.44 15.46 -14.86
N PRO A 57 -12.97 16.03 -15.97
CA PRO A 57 -14.35 15.79 -16.40
C PRO A 57 -14.69 14.29 -16.59
N ARG A 58 -13.75 13.54 -17.19
CA ARG A 58 -13.90 12.10 -17.47
C ARG A 58 -13.29 11.20 -16.39
N GLN A 59 -13.30 11.60 -15.12
CA GLN A 59 -12.99 10.69 -14.00
C GLN A 59 -14.06 9.60 -13.88
N ASN A 60 -13.60 8.38 -13.58
CA ASN A 60 -14.42 7.23 -13.20
C ASN A 60 -15.44 7.63 -12.11
N LYS A 61 -16.72 7.35 -12.37
CA LYS A 61 -17.84 7.74 -11.49
C LYS A 61 -17.70 7.17 -10.08
N GLY A 62 -17.24 5.92 -9.94
CA GLY A 62 -17.09 5.26 -8.65
C GLY A 62 -16.02 5.86 -7.75
N LEU A 63 -15.07 6.61 -8.33
CA LEU A 63 -13.95 7.21 -7.59
C LEU A 63 -14.12 8.72 -7.38
N ARG A 64 -15.21 9.33 -7.88
CA ARG A 64 -15.44 10.78 -7.76
C ARG A 64 -15.56 11.25 -6.32
N ALA A 65 -16.17 10.44 -5.46
CA ALA A 65 -16.38 10.78 -4.05
C ALA A 65 -15.07 10.93 -3.25
N HIS A 66 -13.98 10.32 -3.76
CA HIS A 66 -12.67 10.36 -3.11
C HIS A 66 -11.80 11.53 -3.60
N HIS A 67 -12.12 12.14 -4.73
CA HIS A 67 -11.35 13.25 -5.30
C HIS A 67 -11.33 14.46 -4.37
N GLY A 68 -10.14 14.91 -3.97
CA GLY A 68 -9.95 16.02 -3.04
C GLY A 68 -10.54 15.79 -1.64
N ASN A 69 -10.97 14.56 -1.33
CA ASN A 69 -11.61 14.25 -0.07
C ASN A 69 -10.55 14.00 1.00
N ARG A 70 -10.47 14.88 2.00
CA ARG A 70 -9.49 14.77 3.09
C ARG A 70 -9.58 13.44 3.85
N ALA A 71 -10.78 12.92 4.08
CA ALA A 71 -10.94 11.64 4.78
C ALA A 71 -10.41 10.47 3.96
N SER A 72 -10.53 10.52 2.63
CA SER A 72 -9.97 9.52 1.70
C SER A 72 -8.44 9.59 1.65
N LYS A 73 -7.86 10.80 1.61
CA LYS A 73 -6.42 11.03 1.76
C LYS A 73 -5.89 10.43 3.07
N GLN A 74 -6.55 10.73 4.18
CA GLN A 74 -6.19 10.18 5.49
C GLN A 74 -6.31 8.66 5.54
N ALA A 75 -7.40 8.10 5.01
CA ALA A 75 -7.61 6.66 4.99
C ALA A 75 -6.54 5.95 4.15
N TYR A 76 -6.24 6.46 2.96
CA TYR A 76 -5.20 5.91 2.08
C TYR A 76 -3.83 5.90 2.77
N SER A 77 -3.42 7.01 3.39
CA SER A 77 -2.15 7.07 4.14
C SER A 77 -2.14 6.17 5.37
N ALA A 78 -3.24 6.08 6.11
CA ALA A 78 -3.38 5.18 7.25
C ALA A 78 -3.28 3.70 6.85
N LEU A 79 -3.85 3.32 5.69
CA LEU A 79 -3.73 1.97 5.16
C LEU A 79 -2.28 1.62 4.77
N ILE A 80 -1.52 2.59 4.22
CA ILE A 80 -0.09 2.41 3.97
C ILE A 80 0.67 2.19 5.29
N THR A 81 0.38 2.98 6.33
CA THR A 81 0.99 2.78 7.67
C THR A 81 0.68 1.40 8.24
N ALA A 82 -0.56 0.94 8.10
CA ALA A 82 -0.95 -0.38 8.54
C ALA A 82 -0.22 -1.50 7.77
N LEU A 83 -0.04 -1.34 6.46
CA LEU A 83 0.75 -2.26 5.63
C LEU A 83 2.20 -2.30 6.11
N ASP A 84 2.83 -1.14 6.24
CA ASP A 84 4.23 -1.01 6.69
C ASP A 84 4.46 -1.73 8.03
N ARG A 85 3.59 -1.49 9.01
CA ARG A 85 3.61 -2.20 10.30
C ARG A 85 3.51 -3.71 10.15
N ASN A 86 2.70 -4.23 9.22
CA ASN A 86 2.59 -5.67 8.99
C ASN A 86 3.83 -6.24 8.27
N VAL A 87 4.47 -5.48 7.38
CA VAL A 87 5.77 -5.83 6.80
C VAL A 87 6.81 -5.93 7.92
N GLY A 88 6.87 -4.95 8.83
CA GLY A 88 7.76 -4.99 10.00
C GLY A 88 7.58 -6.25 10.86
N ARG A 89 6.34 -6.71 11.06
CA ARG A 89 6.06 -7.98 11.79
C ARG A 89 6.62 -9.21 11.08
N ILE A 90 6.59 -9.25 9.75
CA ILE A 90 7.16 -10.35 8.96
C ILE A 90 8.68 -10.37 9.12
N PHE A 91 9.33 -9.20 8.98
CA PHE A 91 10.76 -9.07 9.21
C PHE A 91 11.16 -9.49 10.63
N ALA A 92 10.46 -8.98 11.65
CA ALA A 92 10.71 -9.36 13.04
C ALA A 92 10.62 -10.88 13.25
N LYS A 93 9.66 -11.55 12.59
CA LYS A 93 9.52 -13.01 12.69
C LYS A 93 10.64 -13.78 11.98
N LEU A 94 11.13 -13.28 10.84
CA LEU A 94 12.30 -13.84 10.17
C LEU A 94 13.56 -13.72 11.04
N GLU A 95 13.75 -12.59 11.70
CA GLU A 95 14.87 -12.37 12.64
C GLU A 95 14.76 -13.30 13.86
N GLU A 96 13.58 -13.37 14.49
CA GLU A 96 13.31 -14.25 15.63
C GLU A 96 13.64 -15.72 15.31
N LYS A 97 13.36 -16.15 14.08
CA LYS A 97 13.62 -17.52 13.61
C LYS A 97 15.04 -17.72 13.08
N GLY A 98 15.89 -16.69 13.06
CA GLY A 98 17.24 -16.75 12.49
C GLY A 98 17.26 -16.99 10.98
N LEU A 99 16.15 -16.74 10.28
CA LEU A 99 15.99 -17.00 8.84
C LEU A 99 16.37 -15.82 7.96
N ARG A 100 16.45 -14.60 8.54
CA ARG A 100 16.70 -13.36 7.80
C ARG A 100 17.92 -13.43 6.89
N GLN A 101 19.03 -13.98 7.38
CA GLN A 101 20.34 -13.98 6.70
C GLN A 101 20.38 -14.83 5.42
N ASN A 102 19.40 -15.72 5.25
CA ASN A 102 19.30 -16.60 4.09
C ASN A 102 17.93 -16.47 3.39
N THR A 103 17.31 -15.29 3.50
CA THR A 103 16.00 -15.01 2.89
C THR A 103 16.10 -13.77 1.99
N LEU A 104 15.87 -13.96 0.69
CA LEU A 104 15.56 -12.86 -0.23
C LEU A 104 14.15 -12.35 0.04
N VAL A 105 14.03 -11.07 0.38
CA VAL A 105 12.74 -10.39 0.47
C VAL A 105 12.57 -9.47 -0.74
N VAL A 106 11.51 -9.68 -1.51
CA VAL A 106 11.11 -8.79 -2.62
C VAL A 106 9.81 -8.09 -2.25
N PHE A 107 9.82 -6.77 -2.29
CA PHE A 107 8.65 -5.93 -2.07
C PHE A 107 8.30 -5.20 -3.37
N THR A 108 7.05 -5.33 -3.81
CA THR A 108 6.53 -4.68 -5.00
C THR A 108 5.02 -4.44 -4.90
N ALA A 109 4.46 -3.75 -5.88
CA ALA A 109 3.02 -3.57 -6.05
C ALA A 109 2.60 -4.00 -7.46
N ASP A 110 1.31 -4.27 -7.64
CA ASP A 110 0.70 -4.57 -8.93
C ASP A 110 0.61 -3.33 -9.84
N GLN A 111 0.55 -2.14 -9.24
CA GLN A 111 0.37 -0.85 -9.93
C GLN A 111 0.42 0.34 -8.96
N GLY A 112 0.47 1.55 -9.52
CA GLY A 112 0.42 2.80 -8.77
C GLY A 112 -0.98 3.27 -8.42
N TRP A 113 -1.05 4.47 -7.82
CA TRP A 113 -2.27 5.19 -7.51
C TRP A 113 -2.08 6.71 -7.64
N ASN A 114 -2.94 7.33 -8.43
CA ASN A 114 -3.07 8.76 -8.56
C ASN A 114 -4.06 9.29 -7.50
N ALA A 115 -3.60 10.20 -6.64
CA ALA A 115 -4.35 10.75 -5.51
C ALA A 115 -4.42 12.29 -5.56
N GLY A 116 -4.67 12.87 -6.73
CA GLY A 116 -4.75 14.31 -6.94
C GLY A 116 -4.10 14.80 -8.24
N PRO A 117 -2.88 14.34 -8.60
CA PRO A 117 -2.22 14.78 -9.83
C PRO A 117 -3.10 14.61 -11.07
N HIS A 118 -3.01 15.52 -12.03
CA HIS A 118 -3.88 15.55 -13.21
C HIS A 118 -5.39 15.67 -12.90
N GLY A 119 -5.76 16.05 -11.68
CA GLY A 119 -7.15 16.13 -11.26
C GLY A 119 -7.81 14.75 -11.16
N LEU A 120 -7.03 13.70 -10.84
CA LEU A 120 -7.49 12.33 -10.78
C LEU A 120 -7.45 11.72 -9.38
N TRP A 121 -8.38 10.80 -9.11
CA TRP A 121 -8.30 9.85 -8.01
C TRP A 121 -8.53 8.44 -8.55
N GLY A 122 -7.53 7.57 -8.42
CA GLY A 122 -7.59 6.22 -8.95
C GLY A 122 -6.32 5.80 -9.66
N LYS A 123 -6.47 4.88 -10.60
CA LYS A 123 -5.38 4.25 -11.34
C LYS A 123 -5.59 4.38 -12.84
N GLY A 124 -5.02 3.48 -13.65
CA GLY A 124 -5.21 3.51 -15.11
C GLY A 124 -6.69 3.56 -15.54
N ASN A 125 -7.58 2.83 -14.86
CA ASN A 125 -9.03 2.87 -15.09
C ASN A 125 -9.79 4.01 -14.36
N GLY A 126 -9.05 4.92 -13.70
CA GLY A 126 -9.57 6.08 -12.98
C GLY A 126 -10.11 7.19 -13.88
N SER A 127 -9.91 7.07 -15.20
CA SER A 127 -10.41 8.01 -16.20
C SER A 127 -10.90 7.31 -17.46
N VAL A 128 -11.67 8.03 -18.28
CA VAL A 128 -11.96 7.64 -19.68
C VAL A 128 -11.38 8.71 -20.62
N PRO A 129 -10.55 8.35 -21.62
CA PRO A 129 -9.92 7.04 -21.79
C PRO A 129 -9.05 6.67 -20.58
N PHE A 130 -8.69 5.38 -20.47
CA PHE A 130 -7.75 4.91 -19.46
C PHE A 130 -6.43 5.68 -19.57
N ASN A 131 -5.81 5.95 -18.43
CA ASN A 131 -4.56 6.72 -18.35
C ASN A 131 -3.37 5.81 -18.06
N MET A 132 -2.18 6.30 -18.41
CA MET A 132 -0.88 5.67 -18.12
C MET A 132 0.05 6.69 -17.46
N TYR A 133 -0.50 7.55 -16.60
CA TYR A 133 0.29 8.54 -15.88
C TYR A 133 1.29 7.85 -14.94
N GLU A 134 2.40 8.52 -14.66
CA GLU A 134 3.47 8.02 -13.81
C GLU A 134 2.92 7.51 -12.47
N GLU A 135 2.02 8.24 -11.82
CA GLU A 135 1.45 7.84 -10.53
C GLU A 135 0.59 6.58 -10.63
N SER A 136 0.03 6.26 -11.80
CA SER A 136 -0.78 5.06 -12.03
C SER A 136 0.06 3.81 -12.33
N ILE A 137 1.26 3.98 -12.90
CA ILE A 137 2.08 2.86 -13.41
C ILE A 137 3.35 2.61 -12.59
N ARG A 138 3.87 3.63 -11.90
CA ARG A 138 5.07 3.51 -11.09
C ARG A 138 4.77 2.70 -9.83
N VAL A 139 5.58 1.66 -9.62
CA VAL A 139 5.49 0.79 -8.44
C VAL A 139 6.82 0.78 -7.68
N PRO A 140 6.81 0.55 -6.35
CA PRO A 140 8.03 0.19 -5.65
C PRO A 140 8.56 -1.14 -6.18
N LEU A 141 9.87 -1.31 -6.24
CA LEU A 141 10.52 -2.59 -6.44
C LEU A 141 11.79 -2.61 -5.60
N ILE A 142 11.74 -3.31 -4.47
CA ILE A 142 12.83 -3.39 -3.51
C ILE A 142 13.21 -4.85 -3.33
N TRP A 143 14.50 -5.14 -3.47
CA TRP A 143 15.09 -6.45 -3.21
C TRP A 143 16.01 -6.31 -2.01
N SER A 144 15.85 -7.19 -1.03
CA SER A 144 16.63 -7.16 0.20
C SER A 144 17.14 -8.56 0.53
N HIS A 145 18.44 -8.75 0.35
CA HIS A 145 19.18 -9.94 0.78
C HIS A 145 20.44 -9.44 1.51
N PRO A 146 20.58 -9.71 2.82
CA PRO A 146 21.77 -9.42 3.60
C PRO A 146 23.00 -10.17 3.10
#